data_AF-A0A7C8EGF7-F1
#
_entry.id   AF-A0A7C8EGF7-F1
#
_cell.length_a   1.000
_cell.length_b   1.000
_cell.length_c   1.000
_cell.angle_alpha   90.00
_cell.angle_beta   90.00
_cell.angle_gamma   90.00
#
_symmetry.space_group_name_H-M   'P 1'
#
loop_
_entity.id
_entity.type
_entity.pdbx_description
1 polymer ?
#
loop_
_entity_poly.entity_id
_entity_poly.type
_entity_poly.pdbx_seq_one_letter_code
_entity_poly.pdbx_strand_id
1 'polypeptide(L)'
;MSDPHVERVRAYGPRLRFIERTGQICLTAWVTVLVILGILWPDPYSQAWQLVLAQMVGGRALSISAGLNGGFPQLFLFFQCALQDIIILLLLYPLLVAGYRRAVEMRVVGPAIANIRAAAERSKSKIEPFGAAGLALFVFFPFWTTGPLAGGVVGYLIGLRTWVTFASVILGNFLAVGAWILLFERMRAFSQTVGDRAPWAILAAVLAAAVLLQIRRLRKRRHNGLDADGRPPADG
;
A
#
# COMPACT_ATOMS: atom_id res chain seq x y z
N MET A 1 8.32 -34.70 18.82
CA MET A 1 9.13 -33.51 19.11
C MET A 1 8.47 -32.31 18.43
N SER A 2 7.58 -31.62 19.14
CA SER A 2 6.93 -30.41 18.67
C SER A 2 7.91 -29.26 18.70
N ASP A 3 8.13 -28.63 17.56
CA ASP A 3 9.00 -27.46 17.39
C ASP A 3 8.57 -26.33 18.37
N PRO A 4 9.48 -25.82 19.24
CA PRO A 4 9.20 -24.74 20.19
C PRO A 4 8.59 -23.48 19.56
N HIS A 5 8.71 -23.33 18.23
CA HIS A 5 8.08 -22.24 17.49
C HIS A 5 6.59 -22.45 17.19
N VAL A 6 6.11 -23.69 17.09
CA VAL A 6 4.67 -24.01 16.88
C VAL A 6 3.86 -23.67 18.13
N GLU A 7 4.48 -23.76 19.32
CA GLU A 7 3.85 -23.42 20.60
C GLU A 7 3.70 -21.90 20.79
N ARG A 8 4.69 -21.10 20.35
CA ARG A 8 4.58 -19.63 20.29
C ARG A 8 3.48 -19.14 19.36
N VAL A 9 3.12 -19.91 18.33
CA VAL A 9 2.03 -19.60 17.39
C VAL A 9 0.64 -19.81 18.02
N ARG A 10 0.49 -20.69 19.03
CA ARG A 10 -0.79 -20.84 19.78
C ARG A 10 -1.06 -19.71 20.77
N ALA A 11 -0.03 -19.05 21.28
CA ALA A 11 -0.16 -17.97 22.28
C ALA A 11 -0.82 -16.67 21.74
N TYR A 12 -1.10 -16.58 20.43
CA TYR A 12 -1.61 -15.37 19.79
C TYR A 12 -3.14 -15.21 19.80
N GLY A 13 -3.91 -16.22 20.21
CA GLY A 13 -5.38 -16.16 20.21
C GLY A 13 -5.98 -14.93 20.94
N PRO A 14 -5.57 -14.63 22.19
CA PRO A 14 -6.10 -13.48 22.93
C PRO A 14 -5.58 -12.14 22.43
N ARG A 15 -4.29 -12.07 22.06
CA ARG A 15 -3.64 -10.81 21.60
C ARG A 15 -4.15 -10.38 20.23
N LEU A 16 -4.42 -11.33 19.33
CA LEU A 16 -4.93 -11.02 18.00
C LEU A 16 -6.37 -10.49 18.05
N ARG A 17 -7.21 -11.09 18.90
CA ARG A 17 -8.57 -10.58 19.19
C ARG A 17 -8.53 -9.19 19.85
N PHE A 18 -7.53 -8.92 20.68
CA PHE A 18 -7.34 -7.58 21.26
C PHE A 18 -7.00 -6.53 20.19
N ILE A 19 -6.12 -6.87 19.23
CA ILE A 19 -5.79 -6.00 18.09
C ILE A 19 -7.04 -5.75 17.23
N GLU A 20 -7.80 -6.79 16.92
CA GLU A 20 -9.05 -6.69 16.15
C GLU A 20 -10.09 -5.80 16.84
N ARG A 21 -10.34 -6.03 18.14
CA ARG A 21 -11.26 -5.21 18.94
C ARG A 21 -10.81 -3.75 19.01
N THR A 22 -9.51 -3.52 19.19
CA THR A 22 -8.94 -2.17 19.15
C THR A 22 -9.19 -1.52 17.80
N GLY A 23 -8.99 -2.25 16.70
CA GLY A 23 -9.31 -1.78 15.34
C GLY A 23 -10.78 -1.44 15.15
N GLN A 24 -11.70 -2.27 15.65
CA GLN A 24 -13.14 -2.03 15.60
C GLN A 24 -13.54 -0.79 16.41
N ILE A 25 -13.01 -0.63 17.63
CA ILE A 25 -13.25 0.56 18.47
C ILE A 25 -12.75 1.81 17.76
N CYS A 26 -11.52 1.78 17.22
CA CYS A 26 -10.96 2.90 16.46
C CYS A 26 -11.81 3.24 15.23
N LEU A 27 -12.28 2.24 14.49
CA LEU A 27 -13.19 2.44 13.35
C LEU A 27 -14.50 3.11 13.80
N THR A 28 -15.15 2.59 14.83
CA THR A 28 -16.42 3.14 15.32
C THR A 28 -16.25 4.56 15.85
N ALA A 29 -15.16 4.84 16.56
CA ALA A 29 -14.86 6.17 17.06
C ALA A 29 -14.59 7.13 15.89
N TRP A 30 -13.84 6.70 14.89
CA TRP A 30 -13.52 7.52 13.72
C TRP A 30 -14.76 7.84 12.88
N VAL A 31 -15.60 6.85 12.58
CA VAL A 31 -16.87 7.07 11.88
C VAL A 31 -17.77 8.03 12.67
N THR A 32 -17.86 7.86 13.99
CA THR A 32 -18.62 8.77 14.85
C THR A 32 -18.10 10.20 14.76
N VAL A 33 -16.77 10.40 14.79
CA VAL A 33 -16.15 11.72 14.60
C VAL A 33 -16.51 12.31 13.23
N LEU A 34 -16.42 11.53 12.15
CA LEU A 34 -16.79 12.00 10.80
C LEU A 34 -18.26 12.42 10.71
N VAL A 35 -19.18 11.64 11.32
CA VAL A 35 -20.60 11.97 11.37
C VAL A 35 -20.84 13.24 12.18
N ILE A 36 -20.23 13.38 13.36
CA ILE A 36 -20.34 14.58 14.19
C ILE A 36 -19.82 15.80 13.42
N LEU A 37 -18.66 15.70 12.78
CA LEU A 37 -18.10 16.78 11.96
C LEU A 37 -19.03 17.14 10.79
N GLY A 38 -19.61 16.16 10.11
CA GLY A 38 -20.56 16.40 9.02
C GLY A 38 -21.88 17.05 9.46
N ILE A 39 -22.28 16.88 10.73
CA ILE A 39 -23.49 17.53 11.29
C ILE A 39 -23.16 18.93 11.81
N LEU A 40 -22.05 19.11 12.52
CA LEU A 40 -21.66 20.39 13.13
C LEU A 40 -21.10 21.39 12.12
N TRP A 41 -20.37 20.90 11.11
CA TRP A 41 -19.76 21.70 10.04
C TRP A 41 -20.00 21.02 8.69
N PRO A 42 -21.17 21.24 8.05
CA PRO A 42 -21.54 20.52 6.83
C PRO A 42 -20.56 20.71 5.66
N ASP A 43 -20.04 21.92 5.47
CA ASP A 43 -19.05 22.22 4.43
C ASP A 43 -17.64 22.31 5.05
N PRO A 44 -16.65 21.51 4.60
CA PRO A 44 -16.70 20.45 3.60
C PRO A 44 -17.00 19.03 4.16
N TYR A 45 -17.17 18.88 5.48
CA TYR A 45 -17.08 17.58 6.16
C TYR A 45 -18.22 16.59 5.85
N SER A 46 -19.35 17.04 5.31
CA SER A 46 -20.42 16.17 4.80
C SER A 46 -19.93 15.21 3.70
N GLN A 47 -18.88 15.58 2.96
CA GLN A 47 -18.29 14.76 1.91
C GLN A 47 -17.11 13.90 2.39
N ALA A 48 -16.79 13.91 3.70
CA ALA A 48 -15.62 13.20 4.22
C ALA A 48 -15.66 11.67 3.97
N TRP A 49 -16.86 11.09 3.85
CA TRP A 49 -17.01 9.67 3.49
C TRP A 49 -16.47 9.34 2.09
N GLN A 50 -16.48 10.30 1.16
CA GLN A 50 -15.92 10.12 -0.18
C GLN A 50 -14.40 9.99 -0.12
N LEU A 51 -13.76 10.72 0.81
CA LEU A 51 -12.30 10.61 1.04
C LEU A 51 -11.94 9.23 1.57
N VAL A 52 -12.80 8.68 2.45
CA VAL A 52 -12.62 7.30 2.95
C VAL A 52 -12.66 6.30 1.80
N LEU A 53 -13.64 6.41 0.90
CA LEU A 53 -13.74 5.53 -0.26
C LEU A 53 -12.59 5.75 -1.26
N ALA A 54 -12.22 7.01 -1.52
CA ALA A 54 -11.11 7.37 -2.38
C ALA A 54 -9.80 6.76 -1.89
N GLN A 55 -9.56 6.79 -0.58
CA GLN A 55 -8.41 6.14 0.04
C GLN A 55 -8.44 4.61 -0.15
N MET A 56 -9.60 3.96 -0.01
CA MET A 56 -9.70 2.51 -0.17
C MET A 56 -9.47 2.05 -1.62
N VAL A 57 -9.95 2.82 -2.60
CA VAL A 57 -9.88 2.45 -4.02
C VAL A 57 -8.57 2.93 -4.67
N GLY A 58 -8.24 4.20 -4.49
CA GLY A 58 -7.12 4.86 -5.16
C GLY A 58 -5.96 5.26 -4.24
N GLY A 59 -6.03 4.90 -2.95
CA GLY A 59 -4.99 5.20 -1.98
C GLY A 59 -4.89 6.68 -1.60
N ARG A 60 -3.80 7.00 -0.89
CA ARG A 60 -3.49 8.33 -0.35
C ARG A 60 -3.51 9.43 -1.38
N ALA A 61 -2.95 9.15 -2.55
CA ALA A 61 -2.85 10.14 -3.63
C ALA A 61 -4.26 10.59 -4.06
N LEU A 62 -5.19 9.65 -4.26
CA LEU A 62 -6.55 9.97 -4.65
C LEU A 62 -7.30 10.70 -3.52
N SER A 63 -7.22 10.21 -2.28
CA SER A 63 -7.87 10.84 -1.12
C SER A 63 -7.40 12.28 -0.90
N ILE A 64 -6.08 12.51 -0.86
CA ILE A 64 -5.50 13.84 -0.65
C ILE A 64 -5.88 14.76 -1.81
N SER A 65 -5.82 14.27 -3.06
CA SER A 65 -6.21 15.07 -4.24
C SER A 65 -7.67 15.50 -4.21
N ALA A 66 -8.58 14.57 -3.88
CA ALA A 66 -10.00 14.82 -3.79
C ALA A 66 -10.31 15.78 -2.62
N GLY A 67 -9.66 15.58 -1.48
CA GLY A 67 -9.81 16.42 -0.30
C GLY A 67 -9.37 17.87 -0.53
N LEU A 68 -8.19 18.08 -1.14
CA LEU A 68 -7.69 19.42 -1.42
C LEU A 68 -8.54 20.18 -2.45
N ASN A 69 -9.17 19.46 -3.38
CA ASN A 69 -10.13 20.03 -4.35
C ASN A 69 -11.49 20.31 -3.71
N GLY A 70 -11.92 19.48 -2.75
CA GLY A 70 -13.14 19.67 -1.96
C GLY A 70 -13.01 20.70 -0.84
N GLY A 71 -11.89 21.41 -0.73
CA GLY A 71 -11.69 22.48 0.26
C GLY A 71 -11.36 21.99 1.67
N PHE A 72 -11.01 20.72 1.85
CA PHE A 72 -10.64 20.19 3.16
C PHE A 72 -9.30 20.76 3.65
N PRO A 73 -9.18 21.09 4.94
CA PRO A 73 -7.93 21.53 5.50
C PRO A 73 -6.89 20.40 5.46
N GLN A 74 -5.63 20.74 5.12
CA GLN A 74 -4.53 19.79 5.01
C GLN A 74 -4.35 18.94 6.27
N LEU A 75 -4.49 19.56 7.45
CA LEU A 75 -4.35 18.89 8.74
C LEU A 75 -5.41 17.79 8.92
N PHE A 76 -6.65 18.05 8.49
CA PHE A 76 -7.70 17.04 8.52
C PHE A 76 -7.36 15.87 7.58
N LEU A 77 -6.90 16.15 6.36
CA LEU A 77 -6.51 15.11 5.40
C LEU A 77 -5.34 14.26 5.92
N PHE A 78 -4.37 14.88 6.58
CA PHE A 78 -3.26 14.19 7.23
C PHE A 78 -3.78 13.17 8.25
N PHE A 79 -4.61 13.62 9.20
CA PHE A 79 -5.14 12.74 10.23
C PHE A 79 -6.09 11.69 9.65
N GLN A 80 -6.96 12.07 8.71
CA GLN A 80 -7.90 11.15 8.08
C GLN A 80 -7.16 10.01 7.35
N CYS A 81 -6.17 10.33 6.51
CA CYS A 81 -5.41 9.33 5.79
C CYS A 81 -4.61 8.44 6.75
N ALA A 82 -3.90 9.06 7.71
CA ALA A 82 -3.07 8.32 8.66
C ALA A 82 -3.90 7.38 9.55
N LEU A 83 -5.01 7.86 10.11
CA LEU A 83 -5.90 7.06 10.96
C LEU A 83 -6.56 5.94 10.17
N GLN A 84 -7.03 6.22 8.96
CA GLN A 84 -7.65 5.20 8.13
C GLN A 84 -6.69 4.05 7.83
N ASP A 85 -5.43 4.35 7.50
CA ASP A 85 -4.44 3.33 7.25
C ASP A 85 -4.10 2.49 8.50
N ILE A 86 -4.09 3.12 9.68
CA ILE A 86 -3.92 2.43 10.97
C ILE A 86 -5.12 1.53 11.25
N ILE A 87 -6.35 2.01 11.03
CA ILE A 87 -7.58 1.22 11.22
C ILE A 87 -7.57 0.01 10.30
N ILE A 88 -7.25 0.22 9.02
CA ILE A 88 -7.12 -0.86 8.03
C ILE A 88 -6.07 -1.87 8.47
N LEU A 89 -4.89 -1.41 8.93
CA LEU A 89 -3.85 -2.29 9.47
C LEU A 89 -4.37 -3.10 10.67
N LEU A 90 -5.02 -2.48 11.65
CA LEU A 90 -5.55 -3.14 12.85
C LEU A 90 -6.62 -4.18 12.52
N LEU A 91 -7.46 -3.93 11.52
CA LEU A 91 -8.53 -4.83 11.12
C LEU A 91 -8.03 -5.98 10.24
N LEU A 92 -7.19 -5.68 9.24
CA LEU A 92 -6.72 -6.71 8.31
C LEU A 92 -5.55 -7.51 8.84
N TYR A 93 -4.70 -6.98 9.73
CA TYR A 93 -3.55 -7.73 10.27
C TYR A 93 -3.95 -9.02 10.99
N PRO A 94 -4.94 -9.02 11.91
CA PRO A 94 -5.50 -10.26 12.48
C PRO A 94 -5.97 -11.25 11.42
N LEU A 95 -6.66 -10.74 10.39
CA LEU A 95 -7.20 -11.53 9.30
C LEU A 95 -6.08 -12.16 8.46
N LEU A 96 -5.03 -11.40 8.17
CA LEU A 96 -3.85 -11.83 7.43
C LEU A 96 -3.05 -12.88 8.20
N VAL A 97 -2.84 -12.67 9.50
CA VAL A 97 -2.16 -13.66 10.35
C VAL A 97 -2.98 -14.94 10.45
N ALA A 98 -4.30 -14.85 10.63
CA ALA A 98 -5.19 -16.00 10.65
C ALA A 98 -5.21 -16.74 9.29
N GLY A 99 -5.29 -16.00 8.19
CA GLY A 99 -5.23 -16.53 6.83
C GLY A 99 -3.90 -17.20 6.52
N TYR A 100 -2.78 -16.61 6.96
CA TYR A 100 -1.46 -17.20 6.83
C TYR A 100 -1.35 -18.52 7.60
N ARG A 101 -1.84 -18.59 8.84
CA ARG A 101 -1.86 -19.85 9.60
C ARG A 101 -2.59 -20.95 8.84
N ARG A 102 -3.75 -20.62 8.27
CA ARG A 102 -4.54 -21.56 7.47
C ARG A 102 -3.83 -21.94 6.18
N ALA A 103 -3.13 -21.01 5.53
CA ALA A 103 -2.35 -21.27 4.32
C ALA A 103 -1.12 -22.16 4.57
N VAL A 104 -0.44 -22.00 5.71
CA VAL A 104 0.67 -22.88 6.13
C VAL A 104 0.19 -24.31 6.39
N GLU A 105 -1.02 -24.46 6.95
CA GLU A 105 -1.64 -25.76 7.22
C GLU A 105 -2.14 -26.47 5.94
N MET A 106 -2.22 -25.78 4.79
CA MET A 106 -2.63 -26.39 3.52
C MET A 106 -1.51 -27.20 2.88
N ARG A 107 -1.83 -28.44 2.45
CA ARG A 107 -0.90 -29.38 1.81
C ARG A 107 -0.24 -28.86 0.53
N VAL A 108 -0.87 -27.92 -0.19
CA VAL A 108 -0.38 -27.36 -1.46
C VAL A 108 0.52 -26.14 -1.25
N VAL A 109 0.20 -25.29 -0.27
CA VAL A 109 0.87 -23.98 -0.07
C VAL A 109 1.95 -24.06 1.02
N GLY A 110 1.79 -24.96 2.00
CA GLY A 110 2.71 -25.18 3.10
C GLY A 110 4.18 -25.39 2.67
N PRO A 111 4.48 -26.26 1.68
CA PRO A 111 5.85 -26.48 1.22
C PRO A 111 6.51 -25.23 0.60
N ALA A 112 5.74 -24.44 -0.16
CA ALA A 112 6.25 -23.20 -0.77
C ALA A 112 6.57 -22.14 0.30
N ILE A 113 5.68 -21.98 1.29
CA ILE A 113 5.90 -21.08 2.42
C ILE A 113 7.11 -21.55 3.25
N ALA A 114 7.26 -22.85 3.48
CA ALA A 114 8.40 -23.41 4.21
C ALA A 114 9.74 -23.13 3.50
N ASN A 115 9.78 -23.25 2.17
CA ASN A 115 10.98 -22.93 1.38
C ASN A 115 11.34 -21.44 1.42
N ILE A 116 10.35 -20.55 1.31
CA ILE A 116 10.57 -19.09 1.45
C ILE A 116 11.11 -18.77 2.85
N ARG A 117 10.57 -19.42 3.88
CA ARG A 117 11.01 -19.23 5.27
C ARG A 117 12.43 -19.74 5.49
N ALA A 118 12.79 -20.90 4.95
CA ALA A 118 14.14 -21.43 5.02
C ALA A 118 15.16 -20.52 4.31
N ALA A 119 14.77 -19.90 3.20
CA ALA A 119 15.59 -18.89 2.52
C ALA A 119 15.74 -17.61 3.34
N ALA A 120 14.66 -17.17 4.01
CA ALA A 120 14.67 -16.00 4.89
C ALA A 120 15.52 -16.21 6.15
N GLU A 121 15.45 -17.38 6.79
CA GLU A 121 16.26 -17.71 7.98
C GLU A 121 17.76 -17.71 7.67
N ARG A 122 18.17 -18.24 6.51
CA ARG A 122 19.58 -18.19 6.07
C ARG A 122 20.11 -16.78 5.90
N SER A 123 19.24 -15.82 5.64
CA SER A 123 19.59 -14.41 5.42
C SER A 123 19.27 -13.52 6.63
N LYS A 124 18.75 -14.10 7.73
CA LYS A 124 18.25 -13.35 8.89
C LYS A 124 19.32 -12.47 9.51
N SER A 125 20.54 -12.98 9.69
CA SER A 125 21.66 -12.24 10.31
C SER A 125 22.10 -11.00 9.53
N LYS A 126 21.82 -10.93 8.21
CA LYS A 126 22.11 -9.74 7.38
C LYS A 126 20.97 -8.72 7.38
N ILE A 127 19.74 -9.15 7.67
CA ILE A 127 18.52 -8.34 7.57
C ILE A 127 18.10 -7.79 8.94
N GLU A 128 18.38 -8.51 10.02
CA GLU A 128 18.01 -8.17 11.41
C GLU A 128 18.38 -6.73 11.83
N PRO A 129 19.58 -6.19 11.56
CA PRO A 129 19.91 -4.81 11.95
C PRO A 129 19.12 -3.74 11.19
N PHE A 130 18.64 -4.05 9.97
CA PHE A 130 17.85 -3.13 9.15
C PHE A 130 16.36 -3.43 9.18
N GLY A 131 15.90 -4.43 9.93
CA GLY A 131 14.51 -4.89 9.88
C GLY A 131 13.50 -3.77 10.16
N ALA A 132 13.69 -3.00 11.25
CA ALA A 132 12.77 -1.93 11.63
C ALA A 132 12.90 -0.67 10.74
N ALA A 133 14.13 -0.27 10.42
CA ALA A 133 14.41 0.92 9.63
C ALA A 133 14.10 0.71 8.13
N GLY A 134 14.46 -0.45 7.60
CA GLY A 134 14.11 -0.90 6.25
C GLY A 134 12.61 -1.13 6.10
N LEU A 135 11.93 -1.62 7.13
CA LEU A 135 10.46 -1.71 7.13
C LEU A 135 9.81 -0.32 7.13
N ALA A 136 10.29 0.61 7.96
CA ALA A 136 9.81 1.98 7.96
C ALA A 136 10.08 2.66 6.60
N LEU A 137 11.26 2.47 6.01
CA LEU A 137 11.62 2.98 4.69
C LEU A 137 10.78 2.33 3.58
N PHE A 138 10.48 1.05 3.69
CA PHE A 138 9.61 0.33 2.76
C PHE A 138 8.18 0.87 2.79
N VAL A 139 7.64 1.16 3.98
CA VAL A 139 6.32 1.79 4.14
C VAL A 139 6.33 3.25 3.69
N PHE A 140 7.47 3.92 3.89
CA PHE A 140 7.71 5.27 3.40
C PHE A 140 7.73 5.32 1.86
N PHE A 141 8.30 4.29 1.21
CA PHE A 141 8.30 4.20 -0.25
C PHE A 141 6.88 3.89 -0.75
N PRO A 142 6.23 4.80 -1.49
CA PRO A 142 4.79 4.78 -1.70
C PRO A 142 4.46 3.87 -2.89
N PHE A 143 4.70 2.57 -2.76
CA PHE A 143 4.56 1.64 -3.87
C PHE A 143 3.19 0.96 -3.99
N TRP A 144 2.12 1.44 -3.31
CA TRP A 144 0.69 1.29 -3.64
C TRP A 144 -0.21 1.54 -2.40
N THR A 145 -1.52 1.60 -2.62
CA THR A 145 -2.67 1.75 -1.68
C THR A 145 -2.59 0.99 -0.35
N THR A 146 -1.68 0.02 -0.21
CA THR A 146 -1.54 -0.88 0.93
C THR A 146 -0.22 -0.72 1.70
N GLY A 147 0.49 0.41 1.62
CA GLY A 147 1.82 0.58 2.25
C GLY A 147 1.93 0.05 3.70
N PRO A 148 1.05 0.44 4.63
CA PRO A 148 1.07 -0.06 6.01
C PRO A 148 0.70 -1.52 6.13
N LEU A 149 -0.25 -1.98 5.32
CA LEU A 149 -0.68 -3.37 5.28
C LEU A 149 0.43 -4.30 4.78
N ALA A 150 1.02 -3.96 3.65
CA ALA A 150 2.16 -4.65 3.07
C ALA A 150 3.34 -4.66 4.06
N GLY A 151 3.61 -3.53 4.72
CA GLY A 151 4.59 -3.47 5.81
C GLY A 151 4.25 -4.41 6.97
N GLY A 152 2.99 -4.47 7.39
CA GLY A 152 2.52 -5.41 8.40
C GLY A 152 2.77 -6.88 8.03
N VAL A 153 2.52 -7.24 6.77
CA VAL A 153 2.79 -8.58 6.23
C VAL A 153 4.28 -8.86 6.17
N VAL A 154 5.08 -7.95 5.61
CA VAL A 154 6.53 -8.11 5.47
C VAL A 154 7.20 -8.23 6.84
N GLY A 155 6.84 -7.37 7.80
CA GLY A 155 7.36 -7.45 9.16
C GLY A 155 7.01 -8.76 9.85
N TYR A 156 5.80 -9.29 9.63
CA TYR A 156 5.41 -10.62 10.11
C TYR A 156 6.22 -11.74 9.45
N LEU A 157 6.43 -11.70 8.13
CA LEU A 157 7.20 -12.71 7.38
C LEU A 157 8.68 -12.73 7.77
N ILE A 158 9.27 -11.56 8.04
CA ILE A 158 10.66 -11.43 8.54
C ILE A 158 10.77 -11.92 10.00
N GLY A 159 9.64 -12.15 10.68
CA GLY A 159 9.61 -12.62 12.06
C GLY A 159 9.91 -11.51 13.08
N LEU A 160 9.69 -10.24 12.71
CA LEU A 160 9.81 -9.13 13.63
C LEU A 160 8.72 -9.22 14.71
N ARG A 161 9.05 -8.72 15.89
CA ARG A 161 8.10 -8.64 17.00
C ARG A 161 6.92 -7.76 16.57
N THR A 162 5.69 -8.18 16.84
CA THR A 162 4.46 -7.48 16.37
C THR A 162 4.49 -5.99 16.72
N TRP A 163 4.90 -5.62 17.93
CA TRP A 163 5.03 -4.22 18.33
C TRP A 163 6.04 -3.41 17.51
N VAL A 164 7.17 -4.00 17.11
CA VAL A 164 8.18 -3.33 16.27
C VAL A 164 7.63 -3.13 14.85
N THR A 165 6.94 -4.15 14.33
CA THR A 165 6.27 -4.06 13.02
C THR A 165 5.25 -2.92 13.01
N PHE A 166 4.38 -2.87 14.02
CA PHE A 166 3.38 -1.80 14.14
C PHE A 166 4.03 -0.43 14.32
N ALA A 167 5.02 -0.29 15.21
CA ALA A 167 5.70 0.99 15.43
C ALA A 167 6.39 1.51 14.15
N SER A 168 7.17 0.67 13.47
CA SER A 168 7.82 1.01 12.19
C SER A 168 6.81 1.41 11.11
N VAL A 169 5.71 0.65 11.00
CA VAL A 169 4.66 0.91 10.01
C VAL A 169 3.92 2.22 10.31
N ILE A 170 3.58 2.47 11.57
CA ILE A 170 2.91 3.71 12.00
C ILE A 170 3.81 4.92 11.75
N LEU A 171 5.09 4.84 12.13
CA LEU A 171 6.07 5.91 11.88
C LEU A 171 6.23 6.18 10.39
N GLY A 172 6.45 5.13 9.59
CA GLY A 172 6.54 5.24 8.13
C GLY A 172 5.27 5.80 7.50
N ASN A 173 4.10 5.44 8.04
CA ASN A 173 2.80 5.95 7.58
C ASN A 173 2.69 7.48 7.77
N PHE A 174 2.97 7.99 8.97
CA PHE A 174 2.92 9.43 9.22
C PHE A 174 3.90 10.20 8.33
N LEU A 175 5.13 9.70 8.17
CA LEU A 175 6.12 10.31 7.27
C LEU A 175 5.65 10.29 5.81
N ALA A 176 5.06 9.18 5.35
CA ALA A 176 4.57 9.04 3.99
C ALA A 176 3.39 9.99 3.70
N VAL A 177 2.40 10.08 4.61
CA VAL A 177 1.26 10.98 4.46
C VAL A 177 1.73 12.44 4.48
N GLY A 178 2.64 12.79 5.38
CA GLY A 178 3.23 14.13 5.43
C GLY A 178 3.98 14.48 4.15
N ALA A 179 4.82 13.56 3.65
CA ALA A 179 5.52 13.74 2.39
C ALA A 179 4.56 13.90 1.21
N TRP A 180 3.46 13.16 1.18
CA TRP A 180 2.44 13.30 0.14
C TRP A 180 1.74 14.65 0.16
N ILE A 181 1.38 15.16 1.33
CA ILE A 181 0.75 16.49 1.45
C ILE A 181 1.73 17.58 0.99
N LEU A 182 2.99 17.52 1.42
CA LEU A 182 4.04 18.44 1.00
C LEU A 182 4.27 18.35 -0.52
N LEU A 183 4.33 17.15 -1.09
CA LEU A 183 4.46 16.94 -2.52
C LEU A 183 3.27 17.53 -3.28
N PHE A 184 2.05 17.30 -2.81
CA PHE A 184 0.83 17.85 -3.43
C PHE A 184 0.79 19.37 -3.39
N GLU A 185 1.22 19.98 -2.28
CA GLU A 185 1.33 21.43 -2.17
C GLU A 185 2.35 22.00 -3.15
N ARG A 186 3.53 21.38 -3.26
CA ARG A 186 4.55 21.75 -4.26
C ARG A 186 4.04 21.57 -5.69
N MET A 187 3.31 20.48 -5.97
CA MET A 187 2.68 20.26 -7.27
C MET A 187 1.59 21.28 -7.54
N ARG A 188 0.78 21.67 -6.56
CA ARG A 188 -0.29 22.68 -6.73
C ARG A 188 0.28 24.07 -6.98
N ALA A 189 1.33 24.46 -6.25
CA ALA A 189 2.06 25.70 -6.47
C ALA A 189 2.72 25.73 -7.87
N PHE A 190 3.27 24.61 -8.33
CA PHE A 190 3.81 24.47 -9.68
C PHE A 190 2.71 24.40 -10.76
N SER A 191 1.54 23.85 -10.44
CA SER A 191 0.40 23.78 -11.34
C SER A 191 -0.22 25.16 -11.59
N GLN A 192 -0.17 26.08 -10.62
CA GLN A 192 -0.63 27.46 -10.84
C GLN A 192 0.24 28.24 -11.83
N THR A 193 1.50 27.85 -12.05
CA THR A 193 2.38 28.42 -13.09
C THR A 193 2.36 27.64 -14.41
N VAL A 194 1.87 26.40 -14.41
CA VAL A 194 1.88 25.48 -15.57
C VAL A 194 0.47 25.06 -16.02
N GLY A 195 -0.58 25.65 -15.44
CA GLY A 195 -1.98 25.21 -15.52
C GLY A 195 -2.53 24.94 -16.92
N ASP A 196 -2.02 25.64 -17.93
CA ASP A 196 -2.46 25.46 -19.32
C ASP A 196 -1.69 24.39 -20.10
N ARG A 197 -0.52 23.92 -19.63
CA ARG A 197 0.37 23.01 -20.39
C ARG A 197 0.44 21.58 -19.84
N ALA A 198 -0.02 21.34 -18.61
CA ALA A 198 0.05 20.04 -17.96
C ALA A 198 -0.74 18.92 -18.70
N PRO A 199 -1.98 19.14 -19.20
CA PRO A 199 -2.70 18.11 -19.96
C PRO A 199 -1.99 17.76 -21.27
N TRP A 200 -1.43 18.76 -21.94
CA TRP A 200 -0.67 18.59 -23.19
C TRP A 200 0.63 17.84 -22.98
N ALA A 201 1.34 18.07 -21.87
CA ALA A 201 2.57 17.35 -21.54
C ALA A 201 2.32 15.86 -21.26
N ILE A 202 1.25 15.53 -20.54
CA ILE A 202 0.85 14.14 -20.29
C ILE A 202 0.44 13.45 -21.59
N LEU A 203 -0.37 14.13 -22.43
CA LEU A 203 -0.78 13.61 -23.73
C LEU A 203 0.42 13.38 -24.65
N ALA A 204 1.37 14.31 -24.70
CA ALA A 204 2.59 14.19 -25.47
C ALA A 204 3.48 13.03 -25.00
N ALA A 205 3.60 12.82 -23.68
CA ALA A 205 4.36 11.70 -23.13
C ALA A 205 3.72 10.34 -23.47
N VAL A 206 2.39 10.23 -23.39
CA VAL A 206 1.65 9.02 -23.77
C VAL A 206 1.79 8.73 -25.26
N LEU A 207 1.68 9.75 -26.12
CA LEU A 207 1.88 9.62 -27.57
C LEU A 207 3.32 9.21 -27.90
N ALA A 208 4.32 9.85 -27.28
CA ALA A 208 5.72 9.50 -27.47
C ALA A 208 6.01 8.05 -27.06
N ALA A 209 5.45 7.59 -25.93
CA ALA A 209 5.57 6.21 -25.48
C ALA A 209 4.88 5.24 -26.45
N ALA A 210 3.68 5.56 -26.93
CA ALA A 210 2.96 4.75 -27.91
C ALA A 210 3.72 4.62 -29.24
N VAL A 211 4.29 5.73 -29.74
CA VAL A 211 5.12 5.77 -30.95
C VAL A 211 6.40 4.96 -30.75
N LEU A 212 7.10 5.12 -29.62
CA LEU A 212 8.28 4.32 -29.30
C LEU A 212 7.97 2.82 -29.24
N LEU A 213 6.83 2.44 -28.66
CA LEU A 213 6.39 1.05 -28.61
C LEU A 213 6.00 0.52 -30.00
N GLN A 214 5.34 1.32 -30.84
CA GLN A 214 5.03 0.95 -32.22
C GLN A 214 6.30 0.80 -33.07
N ILE A 215 7.24 1.75 -32.98
CA ILE A 215 8.54 1.67 -33.66
C ILE A 215 9.30 0.43 -33.19
N ARG A 216 9.32 0.13 -31.87
CA ARG A 216 9.95 -1.09 -31.35
C ARG A 216 9.26 -2.35 -31.84
N ARG A 217 7.93 -2.39 -31.93
CA ARG A 217 7.16 -3.52 -32.47
C ARG A 217 7.42 -3.73 -33.96
N LEU A 218 7.47 -2.66 -34.75
CA LEU A 218 7.77 -2.71 -36.19
C LEU A 218 9.22 -3.09 -36.46
N ARG A 219 10.17 -2.58 -35.66
CA ARG A 219 11.60 -2.95 -35.76
C ARG A 219 11.83 -4.41 -35.34
N LYS A 220 11.08 -4.92 -34.35
CA LYS A 220 11.09 -6.34 -33.96
C LYS A 220 10.44 -7.25 -35.02
N ARG A 221 9.39 -6.80 -35.72
CA ARG A 221 8.80 -7.50 -36.88
C ARG A 221 9.77 -7.57 -38.06
N ARG A 222 10.46 -6.47 -38.38
CA ARG A 222 11.49 -6.44 -39.43
C ARG A 222 12.72 -7.29 -39.11
N HIS A 223 13.13 -7.38 -37.85
CA HIS A 223 14.28 -8.22 -37.44
C HIS A 223 13.94 -9.72 -37.43
N ASN A 224 12.68 -10.08 -37.21
CA ASN A 224 12.23 -11.48 -37.20
C ASN A 224 11.81 -12.05 -38.57
N GLY A 225 11.96 -11.30 -39.67
CA GLY A 225 11.75 -11.84 -41.03
C GLY A 225 10.40 -12.51 -41.27
N LEU A 226 9.32 -11.98 -40.68
CA LEU A 226 7.96 -12.48 -40.93
C LEU A 226 7.30 -11.60 -41.99
N ASP A 227 6.93 -12.20 -43.11
CA ASP A 227 6.07 -11.58 -44.12
C ASP A 227 4.74 -11.16 -43.50
N ALA A 228 4.03 -10.25 -44.16
CA ALA A 228 2.86 -9.54 -43.63
C ALA A 228 1.71 -10.43 -43.08
N ASP A 229 1.75 -11.75 -43.30
CA ASP A 229 0.78 -12.76 -42.85
C ASP A 229 1.25 -13.63 -41.65
N GLY A 230 2.45 -13.41 -41.09
CA GLY A 230 2.88 -14.07 -39.85
C GLY A 230 3.18 -15.58 -39.96
N ARG A 231 3.49 -16.09 -41.16
CA ARG A 231 4.01 -17.46 -41.35
C ARG A 231 5.55 -17.45 -41.45
N PRO A 232 6.25 -18.49 -40.98
CA PRO A 232 7.67 -18.65 -41.27
C PRO A 232 7.88 -18.78 -42.79
N PRO A 233 9.03 -18.30 -43.32
CA PRO A 233 9.34 -18.44 -44.74
C PRO A 233 9.30 -19.92 -45.11
N ALA A 234 8.62 -20.24 -46.21
CA ALA A 234 8.60 -21.58 -46.74
C ALA A 234 10.01 -21.90 -47.25
N ASP A 235 10.69 -22.78 -46.52
CA ASP A 235 11.94 -23.41 -46.91
C ASP A 235 11.76 -24.04 -48.30
N GLY A 236 12.57 -23.59 -49.26
CA GLY A 236 12.78 -24.20 -50.57
C GLY A 236 14.21 -24.69 -50.68
#